data_AF-A0A9D6NMI1-F1
#
_entry.id   AF-A0A9D6NMI1-F1
#
_cell.length_a   1.000
_cell.length_b   1.000
_cell.length_c   1.000
_cell.angle_alpha   90.00
_cell.angle_beta   90.00
_cell.angle_gamma   90.00
#
_symmetry.space_group_name_H-M   'P 1'
#
loop_
_entity.id
_entity.type
_entity.pdbx_description
1 polymer ?
#
loop_
_entity_poly.entity_id
_entity_poly.type
_entity_poly.pdbx_seq_one_letter_code
_entity_poly.pdbx_strand_id
1 'polypeptide(L)'
;MSVRFGGGNTISSNSIFDNTGLGIDLLPLGVTLNDPGDGDTGANNLQNFPDLTSASVSNRGTTIEGTLDSTPDSTFTLEFFWNNTCDPSGFGEAETFIDSRTVRTDGSGVASFRFTFSTRVFQGKLITATTTDPSGNTSEFSQCITVP
;
A
#
# COMPACT_ATOMS: atom_id res chain seq x y z
N MET A 1 -12.94 6.42 0.22
CA MET A 1 -13.21 6.74 1.65
C MET A 1 -12.22 7.82 2.06
N SER A 2 -12.65 8.93 2.69
CA SER A 2 -11.73 10.01 3.08
C SER A 2 -11.49 10.04 4.59
N VAL A 3 -10.25 10.00 5.05
CA VAL A 3 -9.88 10.26 6.45
C VAL A 3 -9.55 11.75 6.58
N ARG A 4 -10.35 12.47 7.39
CA ARG A 4 -10.29 13.94 7.41
C ARG A 4 -9.41 14.51 8.51
N PHE A 5 -9.34 13.85 9.68
CA PHE A 5 -8.55 14.30 10.85
C PHE A 5 -8.24 13.10 11.76
N GLY A 6 -7.20 13.23 12.60
CA GLY A 6 -6.80 12.24 13.62
C GLY A 6 -5.84 11.16 13.08
N GLY A 7 -5.18 10.46 14.00
CA GLY A 7 -4.29 9.32 13.73
C GLY A 7 -4.80 8.02 14.36
N GLY A 8 -4.20 6.90 13.97
CA GLY A 8 -4.53 5.56 14.44
C GLY A 8 -5.74 4.93 13.76
N ASN A 9 -6.13 5.40 12.58
CA ASN A 9 -7.23 4.79 11.83
C ASN A 9 -6.70 3.65 10.98
N THR A 10 -6.74 2.43 11.52
CA THR A 10 -6.37 1.23 10.78
C THR A 10 -7.44 0.91 9.75
N ILE A 11 -7.06 0.85 8.49
CA ILE A 11 -7.91 0.50 7.35
C ILE A 11 -7.37 -0.82 6.79
N SER A 12 -7.94 -1.95 7.24
CA SER A 12 -7.42 -3.28 6.90
C SER A 12 -8.42 -4.19 6.16
N SER A 13 -7.89 -5.06 5.31
CA SER A 13 -8.61 -6.13 4.59
C SER A 13 -9.87 -5.64 3.85
N ASN A 14 -9.82 -4.42 3.32
CA ASN A 14 -10.97 -3.82 2.67
C ASN A 14 -11.09 -4.27 1.22
N SER A 15 -12.34 -4.33 0.74
CA SER A 15 -12.66 -4.38 -0.68
C SER A 15 -13.23 -3.00 -1.04
N ILE A 16 -12.36 -2.11 -1.52
CA ILE A 16 -12.69 -0.73 -1.91
C ILE A 16 -12.29 -0.60 -3.37
N PHE A 17 -13.28 -0.53 -4.24
CA PHE A 17 -13.11 -0.43 -5.69
C PHE A 17 -14.34 0.18 -6.37
N ASP A 18 -14.21 0.55 -7.65
CA ASP A 18 -15.22 1.25 -8.47
C ASP A 18 -15.69 2.59 -7.84
N ASN A 19 -14.80 3.28 -7.13
CA ASN A 19 -15.10 4.61 -6.58
C ASN A 19 -14.75 5.72 -7.58
N THR A 20 -15.50 6.83 -7.54
CA THR A 20 -15.31 7.99 -8.44
C THR A 20 -14.14 8.91 -8.05
N GLY A 21 -13.33 8.50 -7.06
CA GLY A 21 -12.17 9.20 -6.51
C GLY A 21 -11.35 8.19 -5.70
N LEU A 22 -10.32 8.58 -4.94
CA LEU A 22 -9.43 7.61 -4.28
C LEU A 22 -10.13 6.70 -3.25
N GLY A 23 -9.73 5.42 -3.24
CA GLY A 23 -10.29 4.41 -2.35
C GLY A 23 -9.99 4.70 -0.88
N ILE A 24 -8.78 5.16 -0.58
CA ILE A 24 -8.39 5.80 0.68
C ILE A 24 -7.77 7.14 0.29
N ASP A 25 -8.29 8.23 0.84
CA ASP A 25 -7.83 9.60 0.63
C ASP A 25 -7.52 10.22 2.01
N LEU A 26 -6.25 10.56 2.24
CA LEU A 26 -5.78 11.26 3.42
C LEU A 26 -5.73 12.75 3.08
N LEU A 27 -6.47 13.59 3.82
CA LEU A 27 -6.51 15.01 3.48
C LEU A 27 -5.12 15.67 3.54
N PRO A 28 -4.80 16.56 2.59
CA PRO A 28 -5.68 17.19 1.58
C PRO A 28 -6.05 16.28 0.40
N LEU A 29 -7.24 16.50 -0.20
CA LEU A 29 -7.77 15.66 -1.29
C LEU A 29 -6.77 15.45 -2.44
N GLY A 30 -6.67 14.21 -2.90
CA GLY A 30 -5.73 13.78 -3.94
C GLY A 30 -4.67 12.84 -3.38
N VAL A 31 -3.79 12.34 -4.26
CA VAL A 31 -2.75 11.41 -3.83
C VAL A 31 -1.74 12.14 -2.95
N THR A 32 -1.54 11.64 -1.74
CA THR A 32 -0.49 12.11 -0.85
C THR A 32 0.80 11.34 -1.16
N LEU A 33 1.74 11.99 -1.85
CA LEU A 33 3.00 11.36 -2.25
C LEU A 33 3.91 11.11 -1.05
N ASN A 34 4.67 10.01 -1.11
CA ASN A 34 5.65 9.67 -0.08
C ASN A 34 6.70 10.77 0.15
N ASP A 35 7.09 11.01 1.41
CA ASP A 35 8.19 11.88 1.83
C ASP A 35 9.33 11.11 2.54
N PRO A 36 10.59 11.61 2.51
CA PRO A 36 11.70 10.90 3.14
C PRO A 36 11.54 10.77 4.67
N GLY A 37 11.46 9.53 5.16
CA GLY A 37 11.37 9.24 6.59
C GLY A 37 10.00 9.50 7.23
N ASP A 38 8.97 9.81 6.44
CA ASP A 38 7.55 9.89 6.88
C ASP A 38 7.37 10.87 8.05
N GLY A 39 7.88 12.08 7.86
CA GLY A 39 7.97 13.14 8.87
C GLY A 39 6.72 14.01 8.98
N ASP A 40 5.72 13.71 8.14
CA ASP A 40 4.54 14.51 7.94
C ASP A 40 3.53 14.44 9.10
N THR A 41 2.61 15.40 9.12
CA THR A 41 1.51 15.43 10.10
C THR A 41 0.19 15.67 9.39
N GLY A 42 -0.87 15.01 9.83
CA GLY A 42 -2.16 15.07 9.16
C GLY A 42 -3.06 13.90 9.51
N ALA A 43 -4.06 13.63 8.66
CA ALA A 43 -4.87 12.43 8.77
C ALA A 43 -3.97 11.20 8.64
N ASN A 44 -4.03 10.28 9.61
CA ASN A 44 -3.14 9.13 9.69
C ASN A 44 -1.64 9.47 9.52
N ASN A 45 -1.22 10.64 10.01
CA ASN A 45 0.14 11.16 9.83
C ASN A 45 0.64 11.20 8.37
N LEU A 46 -0.28 11.13 7.40
CA LEU A 46 0.05 11.02 5.98
C LEU A 46 0.98 9.84 5.64
N GLN A 47 0.83 8.74 6.40
CA GLN A 47 1.66 7.54 6.30
C GLN A 47 2.04 7.18 4.85
N ASN A 48 3.33 7.04 4.60
CA ASN A 48 3.86 6.57 3.30
C ASN A 48 3.31 5.18 2.91
N PHE A 49 2.92 5.02 1.65
CA PHE A 49 2.53 3.73 1.06
C PHE A 49 3.75 2.97 0.47
N PRO A 50 3.65 1.65 0.23
CA PRO A 50 4.77 0.90 -0.34
C PRO A 50 5.03 1.26 -1.80
N ASP A 51 6.30 1.42 -2.17
CA ASP A 51 6.72 1.57 -3.57
C ASP A 51 6.96 0.18 -4.18
N LEU A 52 5.96 -0.31 -4.93
CA LEU A 52 6.04 -1.60 -5.60
C LEU A 52 6.88 -1.49 -6.88
N THR A 53 7.84 -2.39 -7.05
CA THR A 53 8.79 -2.37 -8.18
C THR A 53 8.53 -3.49 -9.19
N SER A 54 8.03 -4.64 -8.73
CA SER A 54 7.65 -5.73 -9.63
C SER A 54 6.62 -6.68 -9.02
N ALA A 55 5.85 -7.31 -9.89
CA ALA A 55 4.99 -8.44 -9.58
C ALA A 55 5.22 -9.53 -10.62
N SER A 56 5.26 -10.79 -10.22
CA SER A 56 5.40 -11.93 -11.12
C SER A 56 4.58 -13.12 -10.62
N VAL A 57 3.98 -13.88 -11.53
CA VAL A 57 3.17 -15.05 -11.20
C VAL A 57 3.85 -16.35 -11.65
N SER A 58 3.78 -17.37 -10.79
CA SER A 58 4.30 -18.71 -11.07
C SER A 58 3.34 -19.78 -10.56
N ASN A 59 3.71 -21.06 -10.70
CA ASN A 59 2.97 -22.16 -10.09
C ASN A 59 2.97 -22.12 -8.54
N ARG A 60 3.92 -21.39 -7.93
CA ARG A 60 4.01 -21.20 -6.48
C ARG A 60 3.13 -20.04 -5.96
N GLY A 61 2.56 -19.25 -6.86
CA GLY A 61 1.80 -18.05 -6.53
C GLY A 61 2.42 -16.77 -7.08
N THR A 62 2.00 -15.63 -6.55
CA THR A 62 2.47 -14.30 -6.97
C THR A 62 3.60 -13.81 -6.06
N THR A 63 4.71 -13.38 -6.65
CA THR A 63 5.81 -12.70 -5.95
C THR A 63 5.75 -11.21 -6.21
N ILE A 64 5.81 -10.40 -5.16
CA ILE A 64 5.78 -8.94 -5.19
C ILE A 64 7.06 -8.42 -4.52
N GLU A 65 7.69 -7.45 -5.15
CA GLU A 65 8.93 -6.80 -4.70
C GLU A 65 8.73 -5.29 -4.62
N GLY A 66 9.38 -4.65 -3.65
CA GLY A 66 9.24 -3.22 -3.43
C GLY A 66 10.07 -2.71 -2.26
N THR A 67 9.86 -1.44 -1.95
CA THR A 67 10.49 -0.73 -0.83
C THR A 67 9.44 0.01 -0.01
N LEU A 68 9.73 0.20 1.27
CA LEU A 68 9.06 1.16 2.14
C LEU A 68 10.11 2.13 2.67
N ASP A 69 9.87 3.42 2.51
CA ASP A 69 10.55 4.50 3.24
C ASP A 69 9.55 5.03 4.27
N SER A 70 9.89 4.95 5.55
CA SER A 70 9.06 5.46 6.65
C SER A 70 9.92 5.64 7.92
N THR A 71 9.30 5.70 9.09
CA THR A 71 10.00 5.96 10.34
C THR A 71 11.07 4.88 10.62
N PRO A 72 12.31 5.27 11.01
CA PRO A 72 13.39 4.33 11.29
C PRO A 72 13.07 3.30 12.36
N ASP A 73 13.72 2.14 12.27
CA ASP A 73 13.72 1.10 13.29
C ASP A 73 12.32 0.61 13.75
N SER A 74 11.34 0.71 12.84
CA SER A 74 9.93 0.48 13.13
C SER A 74 9.37 -0.66 12.29
N THR A 75 8.31 -1.32 12.79
CA THR A 75 7.67 -2.44 12.11
C THR A 75 6.32 -2.02 11.56
N PHE A 76 6.10 -2.27 10.28
CA PHE A 76 4.90 -1.89 9.56
C PHE A 76 4.19 -3.13 9.04
N THR A 77 2.87 -3.04 8.93
CA THR A 77 2.06 -4.05 8.25
C THR A 77 1.76 -3.56 6.84
N LEU A 78 2.13 -4.34 5.85
CA LEU A 78 1.78 -4.11 4.46
C LEU A 78 0.63 -5.02 4.07
N GLU A 79 -0.43 -4.46 3.49
CA GLU A 79 -1.52 -5.23 2.89
C GLU A 79 -1.45 -5.12 1.37
N PHE A 80 -1.62 -6.24 0.67
CA PHE A 80 -1.52 -6.31 -0.78
C PHE A 80 -2.86 -6.69 -1.39
N PHE A 81 -3.19 -6.07 -2.52
CA PHE A 81 -4.44 -6.26 -3.22
C PHE A 81 -4.17 -6.47 -4.71
N TRP A 82 -5.13 -7.09 -5.41
CA TRP A 82 -5.17 -7.05 -6.87
C TRP A 82 -6.45 -6.40 -7.37
N ASN A 83 -6.34 -5.78 -8.55
CA ASN A 83 -7.40 -5.01 -9.19
C ASN A 83 -7.54 -5.39 -10.67
N ASN A 84 -8.77 -5.35 -11.18
CA ASN A 84 -9.08 -5.40 -12.60
C ASN A 84 -8.73 -4.10 -13.32
N THR A 85 -8.93 -2.96 -12.67
CA THR A 85 -8.69 -1.62 -13.20
C THR A 85 -7.99 -0.79 -12.14
N CYS A 86 -7.05 0.06 -12.56
CA CYS A 86 -6.41 1.03 -11.70
C CYS A 86 -7.26 2.30 -11.69
N ASP A 87 -7.32 3.00 -10.57
CA ASP A 87 -7.93 4.32 -10.52
C ASP A 87 -7.28 5.25 -11.57
N PRO A 88 -8.01 6.19 -12.20
CA PRO A 88 -7.44 7.11 -13.18
C PRO A 88 -6.24 7.94 -12.69
N SER A 89 -6.06 8.09 -11.38
CA SER A 89 -4.87 8.71 -10.78
C SER A 89 -3.59 7.87 -10.91
N GLY A 90 -3.71 6.56 -11.16
CA GLY A 90 -2.61 5.60 -11.15
C GLY A 90 -2.35 4.95 -9.78
N PHE A 91 -3.11 5.30 -8.74
CA PHE A 91 -2.96 4.81 -7.36
C PHE A 91 -4.23 4.10 -6.90
N GLY A 92 -4.08 2.91 -6.32
CA GLY A 92 -5.24 2.10 -5.95
C GLY A 92 -5.99 1.53 -7.17
N GLU A 93 -6.99 0.70 -6.97
CA GLU A 93 -7.78 0.57 -5.75
C GLU A 93 -7.41 -0.69 -4.96
N ALA A 94 -8.36 -1.28 -4.22
CA ALA A 94 -8.20 -2.55 -3.52
C ALA A 94 -9.44 -3.42 -3.73
N GLU A 95 -9.60 -3.95 -4.94
CA GLU A 95 -10.73 -4.80 -5.31
C GLU A 95 -10.71 -6.11 -4.52
N THR A 96 -9.59 -6.82 -4.53
CA THR A 96 -9.44 -8.10 -3.83
C THR A 96 -8.16 -8.18 -3.00
N PHE A 97 -8.31 -8.40 -1.70
CA PHE A 97 -7.21 -8.67 -0.78
C PHE A 97 -6.47 -9.96 -1.14
N ILE A 98 -5.13 -9.88 -1.18
CA ILE A 98 -4.24 -11.02 -1.39
C ILE A 98 -3.84 -11.62 -0.06
N ASP A 99 -3.12 -10.83 0.75
CA ASP A 99 -2.58 -11.20 2.06
C ASP A 99 -1.87 -9.97 2.68
N SER A 100 -1.41 -10.09 3.93
CA SER A 100 -0.60 -9.08 4.62
C SER A 100 0.78 -9.61 5.02
N ARG A 101 1.79 -8.73 5.08
CA ARG A 101 3.14 -9.05 5.54
C ARG A 101 3.71 -7.91 6.36
N THR A 102 4.54 -8.23 7.34
CA THR A 102 5.26 -7.22 8.10
C THR A 102 6.65 -6.96 7.53
N VAL A 103 7.05 -5.69 7.49
CA VAL A 103 8.43 -5.26 7.21
C VAL A 103 8.97 -4.46 8.38
N ARG A 104 10.28 -4.47 8.57
CA ARG A 104 10.96 -3.60 9.54
C ARG A 104 11.93 -2.70 8.79
N THR A 105 11.78 -1.38 8.98
CA THR A 105 12.71 -0.38 8.45
C THR A 105 14.03 -0.44 9.21
N ASP A 106 15.12 -0.16 8.51
CA ASP A 106 16.44 -0.04 9.12
C ASP A 106 16.62 1.33 9.83
N GLY A 107 17.83 1.61 10.31
CA GLY A 107 18.16 2.87 10.98
C GLY A 107 18.09 4.11 10.07
N SER A 108 17.92 3.93 8.75
CA SER A 108 17.67 5.00 7.79
C SER A 108 16.20 5.19 7.43
N GLY A 109 15.29 4.33 7.93
CA GLY A 109 13.87 4.39 7.58
C GLY A 109 13.47 3.51 6.40
N VAL A 110 14.40 2.75 5.81
CA VAL A 110 14.14 2.02 4.58
C VAL A 110 14.00 0.51 4.83
N ALA A 111 13.04 -0.13 4.16
CA ALA A 111 12.90 -1.58 4.11
C ALA A 111 12.67 -2.04 2.66
N SER A 112 13.58 -2.86 2.13
CA SER A 112 13.31 -3.62 0.90
C SER A 112 12.64 -4.94 1.22
N PHE A 113 11.68 -5.36 0.38
CA PHE A 113 10.98 -6.62 0.57
C PHE A 113 10.78 -7.40 -0.73
N ARG A 114 10.68 -8.72 -0.55
CA ARG A 114 10.29 -9.69 -1.58
C ARG A 114 9.42 -10.74 -0.94
N PHE A 115 8.13 -10.74 -1.29
CA PHE A 115 7.16 -11.66 -0.72
C PHE A 115 6.54 -12.52 -1.80
N THR A 116 6.41 -13.82 -1.51
CA THR A 116 5.64 -14.75 -2.34
C THR A 116 4.38 -15.16 -1.60
N PHE A 117 3.24 -14.92 -2.23
CA PHE A 117 1.91 -15.28 -1.76
C PHE A 117 1.44 -16.53 -2.48
N SER A 118 0.72 -17.43 -1.81
CA SER A 118 0.16 -18.63 -2.44
C SER A 118 -0.96 -18.28 -3.44
N THR A 119 -1.62 -17.13 -3.24
CA THR A 119 -2.58 -16.57 -4.17
C THR A 119 -1.93 -16.32 -5.53
N ARG A 120 -2.58 -16.82 -6.59
CA ARG A 120 -2.17 -16.56 -7.98
C ARG A 120 -2.99 -15.42 -8.54
N VAL A 121 -2.34 -14.28 -8.70
CA VAL A 121 -2.86 -13.15 -9.47
C VAL A 121 -2.42 -13.32 -10.92
N PHE A 122 -3.38 -13.50 -11.82
CA PHE A 122 -3.10 -13.77 -13.23
C PHE A 122 -2.55 -12.53 -13.96
N GLN A 123 -1.92 -12.77 -15.11
CA GLN A 123 -1.35 -11.73 -15.96
C GLN A 123 -2.42 -10.70 -16.38
N GLY A 124 -2.00 -9.44 -16.51
CA GLY A 124 -2.87 -8.32 -16.84
C GLY A 124 -3.68 -7.76 -15.67
N LYS A 125 -3.58 -8.34 -14.47
CA LYS A 125 -4.07 -7.72 -13.23
C LYS A 125 -3.07 -6.72 -12.68
N LEU A 126 -3.58 -5.80 -11.87
CA LEU A 126 -2.79 -4.75 -11.23
C LEU A 126 -2.65 -5.07 -9.74
N ILE A 127 -1.49 -4.78 -9.16
CA ILE A 127 -1.21 -4.91 -7.73
C ILE A 127 -1.09 -3.52 -7.12
N THR A 128 -1.67 -3.37 -5.94
CA THR A 128 -1.54 -2.20 -5.08
C THR A 128 -1.30 -2.65 -3.64
N ALA A 129 -0.86 -1.74 -2.78
CA ALA A 129 -0.63 -2.03 -1.37
C ALA A 129 -0.93 -0.82 -0.49
N THR A 130 -1.11 -1.07 0.80
CA THR A 130 -1.12 -0.05 1.86
C THR A 130 -0.06 -0.38 2.91
N THR A 131 0.36 0.64 3.66
CA THR A 131 1.18 0.52 4.87
C THR A 131 0.33 0.87 6.07
N THR A 132 0.47 0.13 7.18
CA THR A 132 -0.05 0.52 8.49
C THR A 132 1.09 0.54 9.52
N ASP A 133 1.26 1.66 10.21
CA ASP A 133 2.29 1.85 11.23
C ASP A 133 1.93 1.19 12.59
N PRO A 134 2.86 1.14 13.56
CA PRO A 134 2.59 0.60 14.90
C PRO A 134 1.49 1.32 15.68
N SER A 135 1.21 2.58 15.35
CA SER A 135 0.16 3.39 15.97
C SER A 135 -1.21 3.19 15.30
N GLY A 136 -1.27 2.39 14.24
CA GLY A 136 -2.47 2.10 13.47
C GLY A 136 -2.78 3.09 12.36
N ASN A 137 -1.86 3.98 11.98
CA ASN A 137 -2.02 4.89 10.86
C ASN A 137 -1.87 4.13 9.54
N THR A 138 -2.91 4.08 8.71
CA THR A 138 -2.87 3.47 7.38
C THR A 138 -2.70 4.52 6.28
N SER A 139 -1.82 4.24 5.33
CA SER A 139 -1.56 5.03 4.12
C SER A 139 -2.74 5.02 3.13
N GLU A 140 -2.65 5.85 2.10
CA GLU A 140 -3.40 5.63 0.86
C GLU A 140 -2.92 4.36 0.12
N PHE A 141 -3.56 4.03 -1.00
CA PHE A 141 -3.08 2.94 -1.86
C PHE A 141 -1.86 3.34 -2.67
N SER A 142 -0.91 2.42 -2.82
CA SER A 142 0.27 2.60 -3.67
C SER A 142 -0.09 2.78 -5.15
N GLN A 143 0.91 3.18 -5.92
CA GLN A 143 0.85 3.12 -7.38
C GLN A 143 0.55 1.69 -7.84
N CYS A 144 -0.26 1.56 -8.88
CA CYS A 144 -0.54 0.28 -9.51
C CYS A 144 0.66 -0.24 -10.29
N ILE A 145 1.01 -1.52 -10.09
CA ILE A 145 1.93 -2.24 -10.98
C ILE A 145 1.24 -3.41 -11.65
N THR A 146 1.58 -3.68 -12.91
CA THR A 146 0.97 -4.78 -13.68
C THR A 146 1.69 -6.09 -13.40
N VAL A 147 0.95 -7.19 -13.27
CA VAL A 147 1.49 -8.55 -13.38
C VAL A 147 1.68 -8.86 -14.87
N PRO A 148 2.92 -9.00 -15.37
CA PRO A 148 3.23 -9.17 -16.78
C PRO A 148 2.87 -10.56 -17.30
#